data_AF-A0A947DLQ3-F1
#
_entry.id   AF-A0A947DLQ3-F1
#
_cell.length_a   1.000
_cell.length_b   1.000
_cell.length_c   1.000
_cell.angle_alpha   90.00
_cell.angle_beta   90.00
_cell.angle_gamma   90.00
#
_symmetry.space_group_name_H-M   'P 1'
#
loop_
_entity.id
_entity.type
_entity.pdbx_description
1 polymer ?
#
loop_
_entity_poly.entity_id
_entity_poly.type
_entity_poly.pdbx_seq_one_letter_code
_entity_poly.pdbx_strand_id
1 'polypeptide(L)'
;MHRSKLSALVLALVLVACSRPGSASAQTLSAAGFRDAVASEIVRQHPELCVEAVDENTLHLGRSRESCSEAVLNTNYVYHQYSADPTRLQTFVNGLTSTASAAIQSLGTGSFVPDRARLVMVVRPSAYRASMRATPGSPGGIWRPFVGDLIAVVVQKDGEQSRSLTAEDLAVLRLTEEEAWNLAFTNLRAQIGALDRTTNAQGAEVVTASSGLALSNLLLPETCRAGGGNFDAFVVDRATYFYADQRVPSATSMLAGYAGQLLQTSETLSDQLISCIDGNWYASVFDGVNTWRPAGEGAIQR
;
A
#
# COMPACT_ATOMS: atom_id res chain seq x y z
N MET A 1 15.11 -26.58 -87.03
CA MET A 1 13.93 -27.05 -86.26
C MET A 1 14.41 -27.80 -85.03
N HIS A 2 13.78 -27.52 -83.90
CA HIS A 2 14.09 -27.87 -82.51
C HIS A 2 14.67 -29.26 -82.24
N ARG A 3 15.69 -29.33 -81.36
CA ARG A 3 15.78 -30.35 -80.29
C ARG A 3 16.44 -29.81 -79.02
N SER A 4 15.79 -30.18 -77.93
CA SER A 4 15.88 -29.77 -76.54
C SER A 4 17.22 -30.09 -75.86
N LYS A 5 17.70 -29.18 -75.00
CA LYS A 5 18.64 -29.51 -73.92
C LYS A 5 17.87 -29.47 -72.60
N LEU A 6 17.71 -30.65 -71.98
CA LEU A 6 17.25 -30.82 -70.61
C LEU A 6 18.29 -30.23 -69.66
N SER A 7 17.92 -29.19 -68.92
CA SER A 7 18.67 -28.74 -67.74
C SER A 7 18.10 -29.43 -66.51
N ALA A 8 18.93 -30.24 -65.87
CA ALA A 8 18.65 -30.87 -64.59
C ALA A 8 18.57 -29.80 -63.49
N LEU A 9 17.40 -29.69 -62.84
CA LEU A 9 17.18 -28.84 -61.69
C LEU A 9 17.62 -29.60 -60.43
N VAL A 10 18.75 -29.22 -59.85
CA VAL A 10 19.21 -29.73 -58.56
C VAL A 10 18.45 -28.96 -57.47
N LEU A 11 17.53 -29.66 -56.81
CA LEU A 11 16.74 -29.15 -55.69
C LEU A 11 17.61 -29.20 -54.41
N ALA A 12 18.23 -28.07 -54.04
CA ALA A 12 18.93 -27.93 -52.77
C ALA A 12 17.91 -27.71 -51.64
N LEU A 13 17.67 -28.73 -50.84
CA LEU A 13 16.82 -28.70 -49.65
C LEU A 13 17.58 -27.95 -48.53
N VAL A 14 17.32 -26.65 -48.35
CA VAL A 14 17.84 -25.86 -47.22
C VAL A 14 16.99 -26.19 -45.99
N LEU A 15 17.52 -27.05 -45.12
CA LEU A 15 17.04 -27.25 -43.76
C LEU A 15 17.28 -25.98 -42.95
N VAL A 16 16.30 -25.06 -42.95
CA VAL A 16 16.22 -23.97 -41.97
C VAL A 16 15.84 -24.59 -40.64
N ALA A 17 16.84 -24.89 -39.82
CA ALA A 17 16.64 -25.23 -38.42
C ALA A 17 16.01 -24.02 -37.72
N CYS A 18 14.70 -24.08 -37.45
CA CYS A 18 14.03 -23.16 -36.55
C CYS A 18 14.57 -23.38 -35.13
N SER A 19 15.70 -22.75 -34.80
CA SER A 19 16.12 -22.53 -33.42
C SER A 19 15.04 -21.69 -32.75
N ARG A 20 14.15 -22.36 -31.99
CA ARG A 20 13.28 -21.69 -31.03
C ARG A 20 14.19 -20.82 -30.14
N PRO A 21 13.99 -19.50 -30.05
CA PRO A 21 14.67 -18.72 -29.05
C PRO A 21 14.32 -19.36 -27.70
N GLY A 22 15.30 -20.00 -27.08
CA GLY A 22 15.15 -20.51 -25.73
C GLY A 22 14.72 -19.32 -24.90
N SER A 23 13.55 -19.43 -24.27
CA SER A 23 13.07 -18.45 -23.31
C SER A 23 14.14 -18.30 -22.25
N ALA A 24 15.02 -17.32 -22.42
CA ALA A 24 15.95 -16.92 -21.39
C ALA A 24 15.06 -16.55 -20.20
N SER A 25 15.06 -17.40 -19.18
CA SER A 25 14.45 -17.11 -17.90
C SER A 25 14.95 -15.72 -17.51
N ALA A 26 14.05 -14.74 -17.47
CA ALA A 26 14.37 -13.40 -17.03
C ALA A 26 14.93 -13.55 -15.62
N GLN A 27 16.24 -13.36 -15.47
CA GLN A 27 16.90 -13.51 -14.19
C GLN A 27 16.30 -12.48 -13.23
N THR A 28 15.72 -12.95 -12.12
CA THR A 28 15.19 -12.07 -11.09
C THR A 28 16.33 -11.25 -10.51
N LEU A 29 16.18 -9.92 -10.54
CA LEU A 29 17.09 -8.99 -9.90
C LEU A 29 17.02 -9.17 -8.38
N SER A 30 18.13 -8.89 -7.70
CA SER A 30 18.11 -8.71 -6.24
C SER A 30 17.31 -7.44 -5.87
N ALA A 31 16.99 -7.27 -4.59
CA ALA A 31 16.33 -6.07 -4.07
C ALA A 31 17.10 -4.79 -4.48
N ALA A 32 18.41 -4.77 -4.24
CA ALA A 32 19.28 -3.68 -4.66
C ALA A 32 19.29 -3.47 -6.19
N GLY A 33 19.31 -4.55 -6.98
CA GLY A 33 19.26 -4.45 -8.45
C GLY A 33 17.92 -3.89 -8.95
N PHE A 34 16.81 -4.25 -8.31
CA PHE A 34 15.50 -3.68 -8.61
C PHE A 34 15.42 -2.20 -8.22
N ARG A 35 15.88 -1.84 -7.01
CA ARG A 35 16.01 -0.44 -6.57
C ARG A 35 16.84 0.39 -7.55
N ASP A 36 17.97 -0.14 -8.02
CA ASP A 36 18.85 0.55 -8.96
C ASP A 36 18.21 0.72 -10.35
N ALA A 37 17.40 -0.25 -10.77
CA ALA A 37 16.59 -0.11 -11.99
C ALA A 37 15.53 1.00 -11.85
N VAL A 38 14.87 1.10 -10.68
CA VAL A 38 13.94 2.19 -10.37
C VAL A 38 14.66 3.55 -10.35
N ALA A 39 15.81 3.64 -9.66
CA ALA A 39 16.60 4.86 -9.59
C ALA A 39 17.05 5.33 -10.99
N SER A 40 17.56 4.39 -11.80
CA SER A 40 18.00 4.67 -13.17
C SER A 40 16.86 5.19 -14.04
N GLU A 41 15.66 4.61 -13.89
CA GLU A 41 14.49 5.05 -14.63
C GLU A 41 14.01 6.45 -14.19
N ILE A 42 14.02 6.75 -12.88
CA ILE A 42 13.73 8.11 -12.37
C ILE A 42 14.72 9.12 -12.96
N VAL A 43 16.03 8.86 -12.88
CA VAL A 43 17.06 9.77 -13.42
C VAL A 43 16.93 9.93 -14.93
N ARG A 44 16.55 8.86 -15.66
CA ARG A 44 16.32 8.91 -17.11
C ARG A 44 15.13 9.79 -17.48
N GLN A 45 14.03 9.72 -16.73
CA GLN A 45 12.81 10.52 -16.99
C GLN A 45 12.92 11.95 -16.44
N HIS A 46 13.70 12.15 -15.38
CA HIS A 46 13.80 13.39 -14.61
C HIS A 46 15.26 13.66 -14.21
N PRO A 47 16.11 14.04 -15.17
CA PRO A 47 17.55 14.24 -14.94
C PRO A 47 17.87 15.40 -13.97
N GLU A 48 16.92 16.27 -13.69
CA GLU A 48 17.01 17.35 -12.72
C GLU A 48 16.93 16.89 -11.25
N LEU A 49 16.36 15.71 -11.01
CA LEU A 49 16.17 15.19 -9.66
C LEU A 49 17.46 14.62 -9.08
N CYS A 50 17.62 14.78 -7.77
CA CYS A 50 18.54 13.97 -7.00
C CYS A 50 17.87 12.65 -6.62
N VAL A 51 18.58 11.55 -6.86
CA VAL A 51 18.19 10.20 -6.50
C VAL A 51 19.39 9.53 -5.84
N GLU A 52 19.26 9.17 -4.57
CA GLU A 52 20.32 8.55 -3.77
C GLU A 52 19.83 7.25 -3.16
N ALA A 53 20.56 6.16 -3.41
CA ALA A 53 20.29 4.88 -2.75
C ALA A 53 20.86 4.89 -1.34
N VAL A 54 20.02 4.63 -0.34
CA VAL A 54 20.41 4.60 1.07
C VAL A 54 20.72 3.17 1.53
N ASP A 55 19.85 2.24 1.17
CA ASP A 55 19.96 0.80 1.47
C ASP A 55 19.31 0.00 0.33
N GLU A 56 19.29 -1.34 0.42
CA GLU A 56 18.79 -2.25 -0.62
C GLU A 56 17.37 -1.95 -1.13
N ASN A 57 16.54 -1.28 -0.34
CA ASN A 57 15.14 -1.01 -0.64
C ASN A 57 14.75 0.47 -0.59
N THR A 58 15.69 1.38 -0.33
CA THR A 58 15.34 2.79 -0.06
C THR A 58 16.06 3.73 -1.01
N LEU A 59 15.27 4.62 -1.63
CA LEU A 59 15.74 5.77 -2.40
C LEU A 59 15.34 7.06 -1.68
N HIS A 60 16.31 7.92 -1.47
CA HIS A 60 16.11 9.33 -1.17
C HIS A 60 15.97 10.09 -2.49
N LEU A 61 14.97 10.96 -2.55
CA LEU A 61 14.61 11.72 -3.73
C LEU A 61 14.54 13.22 -3.38
N GLY A 62 15.00 14.06 -4.30
CA GLY A 62 15.05 15.50 -4.08
C GLY A 62 15.04 16.33 -5.35
N ARG A 63 14.62 17.58 -5.26
CA ARG A 63 14.62 18.51 -6.41
C ARG A 63 16.02 18.97 -6.83
N SER A 64 17.02 18.81 -5.97
CA SER A 64 18.40 19.16 -6.26
C SER A 64 19.36 18.27 -5.50
N ARG A 65 20.63 18.23 -5.93
CA ARG A 65 21.69 17.50 -5.23
C ARG A 65 21.94 17.97 -3.80
N GLU A 66 21.59 19.22 -3.50
CA GLU A 66 21.74 19.82 -2.17
C GLU A 66 20.59 19.41 -1.22
N SER A 67 19.49 18.88 -1.77
CA SER A 67 18.28 18.53 -1.03
C SER A 67 17.79 17.14 -1.45
N CYS A 68 18.65 16.12 -1.40
CA CYS A 68 18.34 14.79 -1.94
C CYS A 68 17.33 13.98 -1.12
N SER A 69 16.92 14.46 0.06
CA SER A 69 16.08 13.71 1.02
C SER A 69 14.70 14.33 1.24
N GLU A 70 14.16 15.03 0.23
CA GLU A 70 12.84 15.66 0.32
C GLU A 70 11.69 14.63 0.26
N ALA A 71 11.91 13.50 -0.39
CA ALA A 71 11.01 12.36 -0.40
C ALA A 71 11.80 11.05 -0.21
N VAL A 72 11.14 10.06 0.38
CA VAL A 72 11.69 8.72 0.58
C VAL A 72 10.80 7.72 -0.14
N LEU A 73 11.37 6.97 -1.07
CA LEU A 73 10.71 5.90 -1.78
C LEU A 73 11.24 4.55 -1.29
N ASN A 74 10.36 3.75 -0.67
CA ASN A 74 10.67 2.38 -0.28
C ASN A 74 10.18 1.41 -1.37
N THR A 75 11.09 0.60 -1.90
CA THR A 75 10.84 -0.35 -2.99
C THR A 75 10.53 -1.76 -2.50
N ASN A 76 10.61 -2.05 -1.19
CA ASN A 76 10.53 -3.42 -0.66
C ASN A 76 9.22 -4.14 -1.04
N TYR A 77 8.09 -3.47 -0.80
CA TYR A 77 6.78 -4.04 -1.11
C TYR A 77 6.62 -4.39 -2.60
N VAL A 78 7.00 -3.46 -3.47
CA VAL A 78 6.90 -3.67 -4.93
C VAL A 78 7.94 -4.69 -5.40
N TYR A 79 9.11 -4.75 -4.77
CA TYR A 79 10.11 -5.77 -5.02
C TYR A 79 9.57 -7.17 -4.75
N HIS A 80 8.83 -7.39 -3.65
CA HIS A 80 8.20 -8.69 -3.39
C HIS A 80 7.22 -9.09 -4.49
N GLN A 81 6.40 -8.15 -4.98
CA GLN A 81 5.50 -8.41 -6.11
C GLN A 81 6.27 -8.73 -7.40
N TYR A 82 7.33 -7.97 -7.68
CA TYR A 82 8.23 -8.23 -8.79
C TYR A 82 8.89 -9.61 -8.69
N SER A 83 9.36 -10.00 -7.52
CA SER A 83 10.04 -11.29 -7.31
C SER A 83 9.12 -12.49 -7.58
N ALA A 84 7.81 -12.31 -7.37
CA ALA A 84 6.79 -13.30 -7.68
C ALA A 84 6.47 -13.40 -9.19
N ASP A 85 6.64 -12.30 -9.95
CA ASP A 85 6.49 -12.27 -11.41
C ASP A 85 7.57 -11.40 -12.09
N PRO A 86 8.78 -11.94 -12.30
CA PRO A 86 9.91 -11.18 -12.83
C PRO A 86 9.70 -10.69 -14.27
N THR A 87 8.75 -11.29 -15.00
CA THR A 87 8.45 -10.91 -16.40
C THR A 87 7.87 -9.51 -16.51
N ARG A 88 7.36 -8.96 -15.40
CA ARG A 88 6.72 -7.64 -15.31
C ARG A 88 7.63 -6.55 -14.75
N LEU A 89 8.95 -6.74 -14.76
CA LEU A 89 9.93 -5.78 -14.24
C LEU A 89 9.62 -4.33 -14.64
N GLN A 90 9.46 -4.07 -15.95
CA GLN A 90 9.25 -2.71 -16.44
C GLN A 90 7.93 -2.11 -15.96
N THR A 91 6.88 -2.93 -15.77
CA THR A 91 5.61 -2.46 -15.22
C THR A 91 5.80 -1.94 -13.79
N PHE A 92 6.52 -2.69 -12.96
CA PHE A 92 6.78 -2.30 -11.57
C PHE A 92 7.72 -1.09 -11.47
N VAL A 93 8.79 -1.06 -12.27
CA VAL A 93 9.73 0.08 -12.35
C VAL A 93 9.02 1.36 -12.80
N ASN A 94 8.18 1.29 -13.83
CA ASN A 94 7.41 2.45 -14.32
C ASN A 94 6.41 2.95 -13.26
N GLY A 95 5.74 2.03 -12.54
CA GLY A 95 4.81 2.39 -11.47
C GLY A 95 5.48 3.16 -10.34
N LEU A 96 6.63 2.67 -9.86
CA LEU A 96 7.42 3.35 -8.84
C LEU A 96 7.98 4.68 -9.34
N THR A 97 8.45 4.74 -10.58
CA THR A 97 8.95 5.99 -11.17
C THR A 97 7.86 7.05 -11.23
N SER A 98 6.67 6.71 -11.74
CA SER A 98 5.54 7.64 -11.78
C SER A 98 5.14 8.13 -10.39
N THR A 99 5.27 7.27 -9.38
CA THR A 99 4.99 7.59 -7.98
C THR A 99 6.01 8.59 -7.42
N ALA A 100 7.30 8.36 -7.68
CA ALA A 100 8.38 9.28 -7.31
C ALA A 100 8.20 10.65 -7.96
N SER A 101 7.93 10.70 -9.26
CA SER A 101 7.73 11.94 -10.00
C SER A 101 6.55 12.75 -9.48
N ALA A 102 5.42 12.10 -9.18
CA ALA A 102 4.26 12.75 -8.58
C ALA A 102 4.58 13.34 -7.20
N ALA A 103 5.31 12.58 -6.36
CA ALA A 103 5.73 13.05 -5.05
C ALA A 103 6.63 14.29 -5.18
N ILE A 104 7.61 14.31 -6.08
CA ILE A 104 8.51 15.46 -6.21
C ILE A 104 7.88 16.63 -6.95
N GLN A 105 7.02 16.41 -7.94
CA GLN A 105 6.25 17.49 -8.55
C GLN A 105 5.36 18.19 -7.52
N SER A 106 4.77 17.43 -6.59
CA SER A 106 4.02 18.01 -5.47
C SER A 106 4.89 18.88 -4.55
N LEU A 107 6.19 18.58 -4.45
CA LEU A 107 7.18 19.39 -3.73
C LEU A 107 7.64 20.61 -4.55
N GLY A 108 7.73 20.48 -5.88
CA GLY A 108 8.27 21.48 -6.81
C GLY A 108 7.32 22.65 -7.11
N THR A 109 6.01 22.40 -7.15
CA THR A 109 5.02 23.47 -7.37
C THR A 109 4.78 24.33 -6.13
N GLY A 110 5.31 23.94 -4.96
CA GLY A 110 5.21 24.70 -3.72
C GLY A 110 3.78 24.89 -3.20
N SER A 111 2.77 24.33 -3.85
CA SER A 111 1.39 24.41 -3.43
C SER A 111 0.78 23.03 -3.54
N PHE A 112 0.95 22.25 -2.47
CA PHE A 112 -0.16 21.41 -2.06
C PHE A 112 -1.37 22.33 -2.01
N VAL A 113 -2.27 22.19 -2.97
CA VAL A 113 -3.57 22.86 -2.97
C VAL A 113 -4.52 21.85 -2.37
N PRO A 114 -4.99 22.08 -1.12
CA PRO A 114 -6.02 21.24 -0.54
C PRO A 114 -7.23 21.13 -1.48
N ASP A 115 -7.71 19.91 -1.72
CA ASP A 115 -8.86 19.61 -2.57
C ASP A 115 -9.93 18.85 -1.79
N ARG A 116 -11.12 19.46 -1.65
CA ARG A 116 -12.29 18.88 -0.98
C ARG A 116 -12.67 17.51 -1.54
N ALA A 117 -12.56 17.29 -2.85
CA ALA A 117 -12.96 16.05 -3.49
C ALA A 117 -12.00 14.88 -3.21
N ARG A 118 -10.78 15.17 -2.77
CA ARG A 118 -9.70 14.20 -2.54
C ARG A 118 -9.48 13.89 -1.07
N LEU A 119 -10.23 14.53 -0.17
CA LEU A 119 -10.18 14.21 1.25
C LEU A 119 -10.74 12.82 1.49
N VAL A 120 -10.00 11.96 2.17
CA VAL A 120 -10.46 10.66 2.67
C VAL A 120 -9.93 10.45 4.07
N MET A 121 -10.50 9.53 4.81
CA MET A 121 -9.88 9.08 6.06
C MET A 121 -9.11 7.80 5.80
N VAL A 122 -7.96 7.68 6.46
CA VAL A 122 -7.16 6.46 6.44
C VAL A 122 -6.83 6.01 7.85
N VAL A 123 -6.63 4.71 8.01
CA VAL A 123 -6.11 4.14 9.25
C VAL A 123 -4.58 4.17 9.23
N ARG A 124 -3.98 4.57 10.35
CA ARG A 124 -2.53 4.60 10.57
C ARG A 124 -2.21 4.11 11.99
N PRO A 125 -1.00 3.59 12.24
CA PRO A 125 -0.55 3.35 13.60
C PRO A 125 -0.40 4.68 14.34
N SER A 126 -0.61 4.67 15.65
CA SER A 126 -0.51 5.84 16.52
C SER A 126 0.89 6.48 16.48
N ALA A 127 1.94 5.71 16.21
CA ALA A 127 3.30 6.21 15.99
C ALA A 127 3.39 7.22 14.82
N TYR A 128 2.50 7.12 13.82
CA TYR A 128 2.42 8.06 12.70
C TYR A 128 2.10 9.50 13.12
N ARG A 129 1.62 9.71 14.36
CA ARG A 129 1.40 11.07 14.91
C ARG A 129 2.68 11.89 14.96
N ALA A 130 3.82 11.24 15.20
CA ALA A 130 5.11 11.93 15.23
C ALA A 130 5.49 12.45 13.83
N SER A 131 5.23 11.67 12.77
CA SER A 131 5.55 12.06 11.39
C SER A 131 4.60 13.10 10.79
N MET A 132 3.42 13.31 11.38
CA MET A 132 2.49 14.36 10.92
C MET A 132 2.93 15.78 11.31
N ARG A 133 4.00 15.93 12.10
CA ARG A 133 4.53 17.23 12.49
C ARG A 133 5.74 17.56 11.63
N ALA A 134 5.70 18.69 10.92
CA ALA A 134 6.85 19.17 10.15
C ALA A 134 8.04 19.52 11.05
N THR A 135 7.77 20.10 12.23
CA THR A 135 8.76 20.37 13.28
C THR A 135 8.16 20.15 14.68
N PRO A 136 8.98 19.91 15.71
CA PRO A 136 8.51 19.86 17.10
C PRO A 136 7.74 21.14 17.47
N GLY A 137 6.45 20.99 17.81
CA GLY A 137 5.57 22.11 18.18
C GLY A 137 4.69 22.66 17.05
N SER A 138 4.87 22.22 15.79
CA SER A 138 3.93 22.54 14.71
C SER A 138 2.55 21.93 14.96
N PRO A 139 1.45 22.55 14.48
CA PRO A 139 0.15 21.91 14.42
C PRO A 139 0.31 20.55 13.75
N GLY A 140 -0.12 19.48 14.43
CA GLY A 140 -0.11 18.15 13.84
C GLY A 140 -1.18 18.01 12.76
N GLY A 141 -1.20 16.86 12.11
CA GLY A 141 -2.32 16.48 11.25
C GLY A 141 -3.64 16.35 12.02
N ILE A 142 -4.74 16.24 11.29
CA ILE A 142 -6.07 16.00 11.85
C ILE A 142 -6.30 14.50 12.00
N TRP A 143 -6.49 14.04 13.22
CA TRP A 143 -6.66 12.62 13.54
C TRP A 143 -7.53 12.40 14.78
N ARG A 144 -8.09 11.21 14.91
CA ARG A 144 -8.86 10.73 16.08
C ARG A 144 -8.39 9.32 16.46
N PRO A 145 -8.44 8.95 17.75
CA PRO A 145 -8.28 7.54 18.15
C PRO A 145 -9.26 6.65 17.39
N PHE A 146 -8.83 5.44 17.00
CA PHE A 146 -9.71 4.46 16.37
C PHE A 146 -9.94 3.21 17.22
N VAL A 147 -8.96 2.30 17.29
CA VAL A 147 -9.02 1.08 18.08
C VAL A 147 -7.59 0.63 18.36
N GLY A 148 -7.32 0.24 19.61
CA GLY A 148 -5.99 -0.23 19.99
C GLY A 148 -4.90 0.82 19.75
N ASP A 149 -3.84 0.42 19.05
CA ASP A 149 -2.74 1.29 18.63
C ASP A 149 -3.02 2.09 17.35
N LEU A 150 -4.24 2.01 16.79
CA LEU A 150 -4.59 2.65 15.52
C LEU A 150 -5.30 3.99 15.71
N ILE A 151 -5.07 4.89 14.76
CA ILE A 151 -5.74 6.18 14.62
C ILE A 151 -6.39 6.30 13.24
N ALA A 152 -7.47 7.08 13.18
CA ALA A 152 -8.03 7.58 11.94
C ALA A 152 -7.41 8.94 11.62
N VAL A 153 -7.00 9.17 10.38
CA VAL A 153 -6.35 10.41 9.94
C VAL A 153 -7.07 10.94 8.71
N VAL A 154 -7.40 12.24 8.70
CA VAL A 154 -7.89 12.91 7.50
C VAL A 154 -6.70 13.22 6.60
N VAL A 155 -6.73 12.68 5.38
CA VAL A 155 -5.69 12.85 4.37
C VAL A 155 -6.27 13.34 3.06
N GLN A 156 -5.47 14.01 2.26
CA GLN A 156 -5.73 14.18 0.83
C GLN A 156 -5.03 13.02 0.13
N LYS A 157 -5.79 12.24 -0.65
CA LYS A 157 -5.25 11.12 -1.42
C LYS A 157 -5.09 11.52 -2.89
N ASP A 158 -3.88 11.34 -3.39
CA ASP A 158 -3.47 11.64 -4.76
C ASP A 158 -2.86 10.36 -5.37
N GLY A 159 -3.72 9.50 -5.91
CA GLY A 159 -3.32 8.14 -6.34
C GLY A 159 -2.88 7.29 -5.13
N GLU A 160 -1.67 6.73 -5.19
CA GLU A 160 -1.07 5.97 -4.08
C GLU A 160 -0.52 6.86 -2.96
N GLN A 161 -0.36 8.16 -3.21
CA GLN A 161 0.16 9.10 -2.22
C GLN A 161 -0.95 9.63 -1.32
N SER A 162 -0.60 9.89 -0.07
CA SER A 162 -1.51 10.53 0.88
C SER A 162 -0.76 11.52 1.75
N ARG A 163 -1.32 12.72 1.92
CA ARG A 163 -0.81 13.74 2.85
C ARG A 163 -1.84 14.04 3.93
N SER A 164 -1.43 14.04 5.19
CA SER A 164 -2.29 14.47 6.29
C SER A 164 -2.65 15.95 6.16
N LEU A 165 -3.90 16.29 6.48
CA LEU A 165 -4.37 17.68 6.48
C LEU A 165 -3.96 18.35 7.79
N THR A 166 -3.59 19.63 7.71
CA THR A 166 -3.33 20.52 8.85
C THR A 166 -4.49 21.52 9.04
N ALA A 167 -4.45 22.30 10.12
CA ALA A 167 -5.43 23.35 10.35
C ALA A 167 -5.40 24.44 9.26
N GLU A 168 -4.21 24.75 8.73
CA GLU A 168 -4.02 25.69 7.63
C GLU A 168 -4.69 25.20 6.35
N ASP A 169 -4.61 23.90 6.06
CA ASP A 169 -5.29 23.33 4.90
C ASP A 169 -6.81 23.46 5.04
N LEU A 170 -7.35 23.20 6.23
CA LEU A 170 -8.79 23.38 6.49
C LEU A 170 -9.23 24.83 6.30
N ALA A 171 -8.39 25.80 6.71
CA ALA A 171 -8.66 27.21 6.49
C ALA A 171 -8.71 27.55 4.98
N VAL A 172 -7.79 27.01 4.18
CA VAL A 172 -7.81 27.13 2.70
C VAL A 172 -9.07 26.50 2.11
N LEU A 173 -9.46 25.33 2.61
CA LEU A 173 -10.68 24.62 2.21
C LEU A 173 -11.96 25.26 2.72
N ARG A 174 -11.87 26.23 3.64
CA ARG A 174 -13.01 26.80 4.38
C ARG A 174 -13.87 25.70 5.03
N LEU A 175 -13.21 24.77 5.72
CA LEU A 175 -13.85 23.70 6.48
C LEU A 175 -13.47 23.83 7.95
N THR A 176 -14.41 23.50 8.82
CA THR A 176 -14.11 23.11 10.20
C THR A 176 -13.56 21.68 10.22
N GLU A 177 -12.95 21.28 11.34
CA GLU A 177 -12.49 19.90 11.51
C GLU A 177 -13.64 18.89 11.37
N GLU A 178 -14.81 19.17 11.97
CA GLU A 178 -15.97 18.29 11.91
C GLU A 178 -16.51 18.14 10.48
N GLU A 179 -16.60 19.23 9.72
CA GLU A 179 -17.00 19.18 8.31
C GLU A 179 -15.99 18.39 7.47
N ALA A 180 -14.69 18.53 7.74
CA ALA A 180 -13.66 17.76 7.07
C ALA A 180 -13.76 16.25 7.35
N TRP A 181 -14.06 15.86 8.59
CA TRP A 181 -14.35 14.46 8.95
C TRP A 181 -15.56 13.90 8.20
N ASN A 182 -16.68 14.64 8.19
CA ASN A 182 -17.91 14.21 7.52
C ASN A 182 -17.72 14.08 6.00
N LEU A 183 -16.99 15.03 5.41
CA LEU A 183 -16.64 15.00 3.99
C LEU A 183 -15.71 13.83 3.68
N ALA A 184 -14.66 13.60 4.49
CA ALA A 184 -13.74 12.50 4.33
C ALA A 184 -14.42 11.13 4.45
N PHE A 185 -15.41 10.99 5.33
CA PHE A 185 -16.29 9.82 5.41
C PHE A 185 -17.08 9.59 4.12
N THR A 186 -17.71 10.63 3.60
CA THR A 186 -18.52 10.58 2.38
C THR A 186 -17.65 10.18 1.19
N ASN A 187 -16.51 10.84 1.04
CA ASN A 187 -15.55 10.55 -0.01
C ASN A 187 -14.95 9.15 0.12
N LEU A 188 -14.64 8.68 1.33
CA LEU A 188 -14.15 7.32 1.56
C LEU A 188 -15.13 6.27 0.99
N ARG A 189 -16.43 6.39 1.28
CA ARG A 189 -17.44 5.49 0.71
C ARG A 189 -17.45 5.51 -0.82
N ALA A 190 -17.29 6.69 -1.42
CA ALA A 190 -17.28 6.84 -2.87
C ALA A 190 -16.00 6.32 -3.53
N GLN A 191 -14.86 6.40 -2.84
CA GLN A 191 -13.53 6.12 -3.40
C GLN A 191 -12.98 4.74 -3.07
N ILE A 192 -13.48 4.06 -2.03
CA ILE A 192 -12.96 2.76 -1.61
C ILE A 192 -13.07 1.70 -2.72
N GLY A 193 -14.12 1.79 -3.54
CA GLY A 193 -14.38 0.84 -4.61
C GLY A 193 -14.79 -0.54 -4.10
N ALA A 194 -14.71 -1.54 -4.97
CA ALA A 194 -14.95 -2.93 -4.58
C ALA A 194 -13.80 -3.45 -3.70
N LEU A 195 -14.16 -4.23 -2.68
CA LEU A 195 -13.20 -4.98 -1.89
C LEU A 195 -12.95 -6.33 -2.55
N ASP A 196 -11.68 -6.65 -2.76
CA ASP A 196 -11.25 -7.97 -3.18
C ASP A 196 -11.02 -8.83 -1.94
N ARG A 197 -11.65 -10.01 -1.90
CA ARG A 197 -11.59 -10.93 -0.76
C ARG A 197 -11.12 -12.29 -1.22
N THR A 198 -10.02 -12.76 -0.65
CA THR A 198 -9.48 -14.09 -0.92
C THR A 198 -9.60 -14.95 0.33
N THR A 199 -10.51 -15.92 0.31
CA THR A 199 -10.74 -16.84 1.44
C THR A 199 -9.79 -18.03 1.37
N ASN A 200 -9.15 -18.37 2.49
CA ASN A 200 -8.32 -19.56 2.61
C ASN A 200 -9.13 -20.80 3.04
N ALA A 201 -8.47 -21.96 3.11
CA ALA A 201 -9.11 -23.23 3.47
C ALA A 201 -9.72 -23.26 4.89
N GLN A 202 -9.26 -22.38 5.78
CA GLN A 202 -9.72 -22.26 7.17
C GLN A 202 -10.86 -21.24 7.31
N GLY A 203 -11.22 -20.53 6.24
CA GLY A 203 -12.30 -19.54 6.20
C GLY A 203 -11.89 -18.11 6.55
N ALA A 204 -10.60 -17.84 6.77
CA ALA A 204 -10.13 -16.47 6.92
C ALA A 204 -9.93 -15.82 5.56
N GLU A 205 -10.06 -14.51 5.50
CA GLU A 205 -9.98 -13.73 4.28
C GLU A 205 -8.81 -12.77 4.31
N VAL A 206 -8.14 -12.61 3.17
CA VAL A 206 -7.31 -11.45 2.88
C VAL A 206 -8.18 -10.42 2.19
N VAL A 207 -8.22 -9.20 2.73
CA VAL A 207 -9.04 -8.11 2.18
C VAL A 207 -8.15 -7.01 1.64
N THR A 208 -8.33 -6.71 0.35
CA THR A 208 -7.65 -5.64 -0.39
C THR A 208 -8.65 -4.79 -1.17
N ALA A 209 -8.18 -3.70 -1.77
CA ALA A 209 -8.96 -2.88 -2.69
C ALA A 209 -8.03 -2.23 -3.69
N SER A 210 -8.43 -2.14 -4.95
CA SER A 210 -7.63 -1.49 -6.01
C SER A 210 -7.34 -0.01 -5.75
N SER A 211 -8.13 0.62 -4.88
CA SER A 211 -7.94 2.01 -4.42
C SER A 211 -6.84 2.17 -3.37
N GLY A 212 -6.34 1.07 -2.80
CA GLY A 212 -5.47 1.08 -1.62
C GLY A 212 -6.17 1.51 -0.32
N LEU A 213 -7.51 1.60 -0.31
CA LEU A 213 -8.30 2.04 0.84
C LEU A 213 -8.99 0.90 1.60
N ALA A 214 -8.64 -0.37 1.34
CA ALA A 214 -9.33 -1.51 1.96
C ALA A 214 -9.33 -1.43 3.49
N LEU A 215 -8.17 -1.12 4.09
CA LEU A 215 -8.06 -0.93 5.54
C LEU A 215 -8.97 0.19 6.06
N SER A 216 -9.15 1.25 5.27
CA SER A 216 -10.02 2.37 5.64
C SER A 216 -11.50 1.97 5.69
N ASN A 217 -11.90 0.84 5.09
CA ASN A 217 -13.23 0.25 5.25
C ASN A 217 -13.59 0.05 6.73
N LEU A 218 -12.61 -0.27 7.57
CA LEU A 218 -12.82 -0.50 9.00
C LEU A 218 -13.30 0.76 9.74
N LEU A 219 -13.08 1.94 9.18
CA LEU A 219 -13.57 3.20 9.74
C LEU A 219 -15.07 3.41 9.52
N LEU A 220 -15.67 2.74 8.54
CA LEU A 220 -17.06 2.93 8.16
C LEU A 220 -18.01 2.29 9.20
N PRO A 221 -19.05 3.02 9.68
CA PRO A 221 -20.01 2.49 10.65
C PRO A 221 -20.71 1.21 10.17
N GLU A 222 -20.95 1.07 8.87
CA GLU A 222 -21.55 -0.13 8.28
C GLU A 222 -20.66 -1.38 8.39
N THR A 223 -19.35 -1.22 8.57
CA THR A 223 -18.40 -2.33 8.74
C THR A 223 -18.51 -2.94 10.14
N CYS A 224 -18.63 -2.12 11.17
CA CYS A 224 -18.86 -2.55 12.55
C CYS A 224 -20.12 -1.89 13.11
N ARG A 225 -21.26 -2.57 12.93
CA ARG A 225 -22.59 -2.10 13.36
C ARG A 225 -23.20 -3.05 14.39
N ALA A 226 -24.00 -2.50 15.31
CA ALA A 226 -24.77 -3.28 16.26
C ALA A 226 -25.71 -4.26 15.53
N GLY A 227 -25.82 -5.49 16.03
CA GLY A 227 -26.53 -6.59 15.36
C GLY A 227 -25.89 -7.09 14.05
N GLY A 228 -24.68 -6.61 13.71
CA GLY A 228 -23.84 -7.15 12.64
C GLY A 228 -23.17 -8.48 13.02
N GLY A 229 -22.43 -9.06 12.07
CA GLY A 229 -21.58 -10.21 12.36
C GLY A 229 -20.35 -9.78 13.16
N ASN A 230 -20.01 -10.53 14.21
CA ASN A 230 -18.76 -10.32 14.94
C ASN A 230 -17.58 -10.86 14.13
N PHE A 231 -16.48 -10.13 14.12
CA PHE A 231 -15.28 -10.54 13.38
C PHE A 231 -14.02 -10.03 14.04
N ASP A 232 -12.93 -10.72 13.74
CA ASP A 232 -11.57 -10.30 14.05
C ASP A 232 -10.89 -9.79 12.78
N ALA A 233 -10.02 -8.79 12.93
CA ALA A 233 -9.19 -8.27 11.87
C ALA A 233 -7.76 -8.06 12.36
N PHE A 234 -6.79 -8.32 11.46
CA PHE A 234 -5.38 -8.04 11.72
C PHE A 234 -4.82 -7.16 10.60
N VAL A 235 -4.24 -6.02 10.99
CA VAL A 235 -3.77 -5.01 10.04
C VAL A 235 -2.32 -5.27 9.67
N VAL A 236 -2.11 -5.64 8.41
CA VAL A 236 -0.79 -6.04 7.89
C VAL A 236 -0.05 -4.82 7.38
N ASP A 237 -0.67 -4.09 6.46
CA ASP A 237 -0.07 -2.92 5.82
C ASP A 237 -1.13 -1.82 5.63
N ARG A 238 -0.79 -0.77 4.87
CA ARG A 238 -1.64 0.41 4.67
C ARG A 238 -2.90 0.15 3.83
N ALA A 239 -2.94 -0.94 3.07
CA ALA A 239 -3.98 -1.29 2.09
C ALA A 239 -4.57 -2.70 2.30
N THR A 240 -4.00 -3.50 3.19
CA THR A 240 -4.34 -4.91 3.40
C THR A 240 -4.63 -5.20 4.87
N TYR A 241 -5.71 -5.94 5.11
CA TYR A 241 -5.97 -6.55 6.42
C TYR A 241 -6.51 -7.97 6.25
N PHE A 242 -6.25 -8.81 7.23
CA PHE A 242 -6.90 -10.11 7.34
C PHE A 242 -8.20 -10.00 8.12
N TYR A 243 -9.17 -10.84 7.78
CA TYR A 243 -10.51 -10.87 8.36
C TYR A 243 -10.88 -12.30 8.73
N ALA A 244 -11.52 -12.48 9.89
CA ALA A 244 -12.09 -13.75 10.30
C ALA A 244 -13.46 -13.55 10.96
N ASP A 245 -14.49 -14.18 10.42
CA ASP A 245 -15.81 -14.22 11.06
C ASP A 245 -15.74 -15.06 12.34
N GLN A 246 -16.16 -14.49 13.48
CA GLN A 246 -16.10 -15.19 14.77
C GLN A 246 -17.03 -16.40 14.88
N ARG A 247 -17.97 -16.56 13.93
CA ARG A 247 -18.80 -17.76 13.79
C ARG A 247 -18.05 -18.94 13.17
N VAL A 248 -16.83 -18.73 12.67
CA VAL A 248 -15.97 -19.73 12.05
C VAL A 248 -14.71 -19.91 12.91
N PRO A 249 -14.71 -20.81 13.92
CA PRO A 249 -13.60 -20.94 14.86
C PRO A 249 -12.24 -21.28 14.22
N SER A 250 -12.25 -21.97 13.08
CA SER A 250 -11.03 -22.26 12.32
C SER A 250 -10.42 -20.99 11.73
N ALA A 251 -11.24 -20.03 11.30
CA ALA A 251 -10.78 -18.77 10.71
C ALA A 251 -10.15 -17.88 11.78
N THR A 252 -10.79 -17.75 12.94
CA THR A 252 -10.26 -16.94 14.06
C THR A 252 -8.97 -17.53 14.61
N SER A 253 -8.91 -18.85 14.79
CA SER A 253 -7.69 -19.54 15.24
C SER A 253 -6.54 -19.38 14.26
N MET A 254 -6.82 -19.47 12.94
CA MET A 254 -5.82 -19.26 11.90
C MET A 254 -5.32 -17.81 11.92
N LEU A 255 -6.23 -16.83 11.97
CA LEU A 255 -5.89 -15.42 12.02
C LEU A 255 -5.01 -15.10 13.24
N ALA A 256 -5.40 -15.57 14.42
CA ALA A 256 -4.64 -15.37 15.66
C ALA A 256 -3.22 -15.95 15.57
N GLY A 257 -3.06 -17.14 14.99
CA GLY A 257 -1.76 -17.77 14.77
C GLY A 257 -0.91 -17.02 13.74
N TYR A 258 -1.51 -16.61 12.63
CA TYR A 258 -0.81 -15.89 11.56
C TYR A 258 -0.37 -14.49 12.01
N ALA A 259 -1.23 -13.77 12.73
CA ALA A 259 -0.89 -12.51 13.36
C ALA A 259 0.29 -12.66 14.31
N GLY A 260 0.29 -13.70 15.18
CA GLY A 260 1.42 -14.00 16.06
C GLY A 260 2.74 -14.26 15.33
N GLN A 261 2.70 -14.89 14.15
CA GLN A 261 3.88 -15.10 13.30
C GLN A 261 4.38 -13.80 12.66
N LEU A 262 3.49 -12.98 12.10
CA LEU A 262 3.87 -11.70 11.49
C LEU A 262 4.45 -10.70 12.51
N LEU A 263 3.97 -10.73 13.75
CA LEU A 263 4.55 -9.91 14.82
C LEU A 263 6.02 -10.28 15.11
N GLN A 264 6.41 -11.54 14.92
CA GLN A 264 7.80 -11.97 15.10
C GLN A 264 8.72 -11.42 14.01
N THR A 265 8.20 -11.09 12.83
CA THR A 265 8.97 -10.51 11.72
C THR A 265 8.97 -8.98 11.71
N SER A 266 8.18 -8.32 12.59
CA SER A 266 8.00 -6.86 12.63
C SER A 266 7.47 -6.26 11.32
N GLU A 267 6.72 -7.04 10.54
CA GLU A 267 6.21 -6.65 9.22
C GLU A 267 4.74 -6.17 9.26
N THR A 268 4.31 -5.55 10.37
CA THR A 268 2.89 -5.22 10.58
C THR A 268 2.68 -3.74 10.88
N LEU A 269 1.51 -3.23 10.45
CA LEU A 269 1.11 -1.86 10.74
C LEU A 269 0.59 -1.70 12.17
N SER A 270 0.04 -2.77 12.76
CA SER A 270 -0.45 -2.82 14.14
C SER A 270 0.16 -4.02 14.86
N ASP A 271 0.40 -3.86 16.15
CA ASP A 271 0.80 -4.96 17.03
C ASP A 271 -0.40 -5.68 17.69
N GLN A 272 -1.63 -5.29 17.31
CA GLN A 272 -2.86 -5.72 17.94
C GLN A 272 -3.82 -6.42 16.98
N LEU A 273 -4.50 -7.43 17.49
CA LEU A 273 -5.68 -8.00 16.87
C LEU A 273 -6.87 -7.13 17.24
N ILE A 274 -7.62 -6.66 16.26
CA ILE A 274 -8.81 -5.83 16.52
C ILE A 274 -10.06 -6.66 16.26
N SER A 275 -11.08 -6.47 17.10
CA SER A 275 -12.33 -7.21 17.00
C SER A 275 -13.50 -6.24 16.93
N CYS A 276 -14.45 -6.51 16.04
CA CYS A 276 -15.77 -5.90 16.10
C CYS A 276 -16.73 -6.87 16.78
N ILE A 277 -17.31 -6.46 17.90
CA ILE A 277 -18.30 -7.24 18.63
C ILE A 277 -19.50 -6.35 18.90
N ASP A 278 -20.64 -6.72 18.31
CA ASP A 278 -21.91 -5.99 18.44
C ASP A 278 -21.78 -4.47 18.23
N GLY A 279 -21.11 -4.07 17.15
CA GLY A 279 -20.91 -2.65 16.79
C GLY A 279 -19.84 -1.92 17.59
N ASN A 280 -19.14 -2.59 18.50
CA ASN A 280 -18.07 -2.01 19.30
C ASN A 280 -16.71 -2.55 18.87
N TRP A 281 -15.71 -1.67 18.84
CA TRP A 281 -14.34 -2.04 18.54
C TRP A 281 -13.56 -2.38 19.82
N TYR A 282 -12.83 -3.48 19.76
CA TYR A 282 -11.94 -3.97 20.80
C TYR A 282 -10.55 -4.22 20.21
N ALA A 283 -9.53 -4.16 21.07
CA ALA A 283 -8.18 -4.53 20.69
C ALA A 283 -7.65 -5.57 21.69
N SER A 284 -6.84 -6.49 21.17
CA SER A 284 -6.15 -7.50 21.93
C SER A 284 -4.65 -7.47 21.62
N VAL A 285 -3.82 -7.66 22.63
CA VAL A 285 -2.36 -7.76 22.53
C VAL A 285 -1.93 -9.22 22.57
N PHE A 286 -0.91 -9.54 21.79
CA PHE A 286 -0.29 -10.86 21.78
C PHE A 286 0.64 -11.01 23.00
N ASP A 287 0.46 -12.05 23.81
CA ASP A 287 1.27 -12.26 25.02
C ASP A 287 2.55 -13.07 24.79
N GLY A 288 2.87 -13.40 23.55
CA GLY A 288 4.06 -14.15 23.17
C GLY A 288 3.93 -15.68 23.28
N VAL A 289 2.83 -16.20 23.84
CA VAL A 289 2.63 -17.64 24.10
C VAL A 289 1.37 -18.16 23.38
N ASN A 290 1.13 -17.64 22.17
CA ASN A 290 -0.03 -17.96 21.32
C ASN A 290 -1.39 -17.52 21.88
N THR A 291 -1.42 -16.63 22.88
CA THR A 291 -2.67 -16.13 23.45
C THR A 291 -2.82 -14.62 23.26
N TRP A 292 -4.03 -14.22 22.89
CA TRP A 292 -4.43 -12.82 22.76
C TRP A 292 -5.20 -12.42 24.01
N ARG A 293 -4.83 -11.29 24.61
CA ARG A 293 -5.49 -10.74 25.80
C ARG A 293 -6.04 -9.35 25.49
N PRO A 294 -7.17 -8.94 26.08
CA PRO A 294 -7.66 -7.58 25.91
C PRO A 294 -6.55 -6.56 26.21
N ALA A 295 -6.34 -5.60 25.30
CA ALA A 295 -5.59 -4.41 25.62
C ALA A 295 -6.37 -3.69 26.74
N GLY A 296 -5.69 -3.27 27.82
CA GLY A 296 -6.34 -2.72 29.02
C GLY A 296 -7.46 -1.70 28.70
N GLU A 297 -8.52 -1.74 29.52
CA GLU A 297 -9.85 -1.10 29.34
C GLU A 297 -9.89 0.15 28.44
N GLY A 298 -10.60 0.03 27.32
CA GLY A 298 -10.91 1.15 26.43
C GLY A 298 -11.75 0.72 25.23
N ALA A 299 -12.94 0.13 25.46
CA ALA A 299 -13.90 -0.01 24.37
C ALA A 299 -14.27 1.40 23.86
N ILE A 300 -14.01 1.68 22.59
CA ILE A 300 -14.39 2.95 21.98
C ILE A 300 -15.82 2.78 21.44
N GLN A 301 -16.80 3.28 22.19
CA GLN A 301 -18.16 3.44 21.70
C GLN A 301 -18.19 4.59 20.68
N ARG A 302 -18.73 4.33 19.49
CA ARG A 302 -18.94 5.33 18.44
C ARG A 302 -20.40 5.74 18.34
#